data_AF-A0A835LYW4-F1
#
_entry.id   AF-A0A835LYW4-F1
#
_cell.length_a   1.000
_cell.length_b   1.000
_cell.length_c   1.000
_cell.angle_alpha   90.00
_cell.angle_beta   90.00
_cell.angle_gamma   90.00
#
_symmetry.space_group_name_H-M   'P 1'
#
loop_
_entity.id
_entity.type
_entity.pdbx_description
1 polymer ?
#
loop_
_entity_poly.entity_id
_entity_poly.type
_entity_poly.pdbx_seq_one_letter_code
_entity_poly.pdbx_strand_id
1 'polypeptide(L)'
;AVIAADIIIPLVHLLQTAEFDIKKEVAWAISNATSGGDNEQTKYLVSQGFIRPLCDLLVCPDPRIVTVCLEGLENILKVGEVEKNAGHTEGMNVFAQLIDKAEGLEKIENLQSHDNIDIYEKALKILETYWLEDDEEAAADPPGGAAQPGFNFGGSEHPVPSSGFNFG
;
A
#
# COMPACT_ATOMS: atom_id res chain seq x y z
N ALA A 1 -3.40 -5.46 29.36
CA ALA A 1 -2.15 -5.69 28.61
C ALA A 1 -2.11 -7.15 28.16
N VAL A 2 -2.50 -7.42 26.90
CA VAL A 2 -2.61 -8.78 26.32
C VAL A 2 -1.22 -9.41 26.08
N ILE A 3 -0.18 -8.58 25.93
CA ILE A 3 1.20 -9.01 25.67
C ILE A 3 1.90 -9.63 26.89
N ALA A 4 1.49 -9.26 28.10
CA ALA A 4 2.09 -9.79 29.34
C ALA A 4 1.71 -11.25 29.64
N ALA A 5 0.82 -11.85 28.83
CA ALA A 5 0.27 -13.17 29.09
C ALA A 5 0.68 -14.26 28.07
N ASP A 6 1.62 -13.97 27.15
CA ASP A 6 2.16 -14.93 26.16
C ASP A 6 1.08 -15.59 25.26
N ILE A 7 -0.08 -14.94 25.12
CA ILE A 7 -1.25 -15.48 24.41
C ILE A 7 -1.13 -15.29 22.88
N ILE A 8 -0.20 -14.44 22.43
CA ILE A 8 -0.05 -14.05 21.02
C ILE A 8 0.31 -15.26 20.13
N ILE A 9 1.27 -16.10 20.56
CA ILE A 9 1.72 -17.26 19.78
C ILE A 9 0.59 -18.31 19.62
N PRO A 10 -0.15 -18.69 20.70
CA PRO A 10 -1.34 -19.53 20.57
C PRO A 10 -2.42 -18.97 19.64
N LEU A 11 -2.65 -17.64 19.65
CA LEU A 11 -3.66 -17.00 18.81
C LEU A 11 -3.29 -17.09 17.32
N VAL A 12 -2.02 -16.88 16.96
CA VAL A 12 -1.55 -17.05 15.58
C VAL A 12 -1.74 -18.50 15.12
N HIS A 13 -1.42 -19.48 15.99
CA HIS A 13 -1.63 -20.89 15.68
C HIS A 13 -3.12 -21.23 15.46
N LEU A 14 -4.01 -20.64 16.28
CA LEU A 14 -5.46 -20.82 16.12
C LEU A 14 -5.98 -20.19 14.81
N LEU A 15 -5.46 -19.04 14.38
CA LEU A 15 -5.85 -18.46 13.08
C LEU A 15 -5.53 -19.35 11.88
N GLN A 16 -4.48 -20.16 11.99
CA GLN A 16 -4.10 -21.09 10.92
C GLN A 16 -4.90 -22.39 11.01
N THR A 17 -5.06 -22.96 12.21
CA THR A 17 -5.52 -24.34 12.41
C THR A 17 -6.96 -24.48 12.91
N ALA A 18 -7.55 -23.44 13.51
CA ALA A 18 -8.84 -23.54 14.17
C ALA A 18 -10.01 -23.40 13.19
N GLU A 19 -11.20 -23.77 13.66
CA GLU A 19 -12.44 -23.58 12.93
C GLU A 19 -12.75 -22.10 12.73
N PHE A 20 -13.51 -21.80 11.68
CA PHE A 20 -13.77 -20.43 11.23
C PHE A 20 -14.30 -19.51 12.33
N ASP A 21 -15.18 -20.01 13.20
CA ASP A 21 -15.74 -19.23 14.32
C ASP A 21 -14.67 -18.82 15.35
N ILE A 22 -13.65 -19.65 15.56
CA ILE A 22 -12.52 -19.30 16.43
C ILE A 22 -11.63 -18.26 15.74
N LYS A 23 -11.41 -18.38 14.42
CA LYS A 23 -10.62 -17.39 13.66
C LYS A 23 -11.21 -15.99 13.76
N LYS A 24 -12.55 -15.87 13.79
CA LYS A 24 -13.26 -14.60 13.98
C LYS A 24 -12.93 -13.94 15.32
N GLU A 25 -13.04 -14.69 16.40
CA GLU A 25 -12.75 -14.20 17.76
C GLU A 25 -11.29 -13.78 17.90
N VAL A 26 -10.36 -14.53 17.27
CA VAL A 26 -8.95 -14.16 17.27
C VAL A 26 -8.70 -12.88 16.46
N ALA A 27 -9.29 -12.74 15.27
CA ALA A 27 -9.15 -11.52 14.47
C ALA A 27 -9.67 -10.29 15.23
N TRP A 28 -10.81 -10.43 15.92
CA TRP A 28 -11.37 -9.37 16.76
C TRP A 28 -10.47 -9.02 17.95
N ALA A 29 -9.96 -10.02 18.66
CA ALA A 29 -9.03 -9.81 19.77
C ALA A 29 -7.77 -9.03 19.34
N ILE A 30 -7.29 -9.27 18.12
CA ILE A 30 -6.06 -8.66 17.64
C ILE A 30 -6.32 -7.28 17.03
N SER A 31 -7.45 -7.05 16.36
CA SER A 31 -7.86 -5.69 15.98
C SER A 31 -7.97 -4.79 17.21
N ASN A 32 -8.53 -5.31 18.31
CA ASN A 32 -8.55 -4.61 19.59
C ASN A 32 -7.15 -4.40 20.17
N ALA A 33 -6.26 -5.40 20.08
CA ALA A 33 -4.89 -5.29 20.57
C ALA A 33 -4.06 -4.25 19.79
N THR A 34 -4.27 -4.14 18.47
CA THR A 34 -3.59 -3.13 17.62
C THR A 34 -4.18 -1.74 17.80
N SER A 35 -5.47 -1.63 18.14
CA SER A 35 -6.13 -0.34 18.39
C SER A 35 -5.76 0.28 19.73
N GLY A 36 -5.61 -0.54 20.78
CA GLY A 36 -5.34 -0.08 22.15
C GLY A 36 -3.91 -0.33 22.65
N GLY A 37 -3.07 -0.95 21.82
CA GLY A 37 -1.70 -1.30 22.16
C GLY A 37 -0.67 -0.22 21.83
N ASP A 38 0.50 -0.31 22.44
CA ASP A 38 1.65 0.52 22.09
C ASP A 38 2.25 0.12 20.73
N ASN A 39 2.96 1.02 20.06
CA ASN A 39 3.56 0.77 18.74
C ASN A 39 4.45 -0.49 18.74
N GLU A 40 5.17 -0.75 19.84
CA GLU A 40 5.97 -1.97 20.02
C GLU A 40 5.14 -3.25 20.01
N GLN A 41 3.90 -3.19 20.51
CA GLN A 41 2.98 -4.33 20.55
C GLN A 41 2.52 -4.71 19.14
N THR A 42 2.20 -3.71 18.33
CA THR A 42 1.85 -3.88 16.91
C THR A 42 3.04 -4.42 16.12
N LYS A 43 4.26 -3.90 16.35
CA LYS A 43 5.49 -4.43 15.74
C LYS A 43 5.73 -5.89 16.09
N TYR A 44 5.54 -6.26 17.35
CA TYR A 44 5.66 -7.64 17.80
C TYR A 44 4.63 -8.55 17.09
N LEU A 45 3.36 -8.15 17.04
CA LEU A 45 2.31 -8.88 16.33
C LEU A 45 2.64 -9.13 14.85
N VAL A 46 3.12 -8.09 14.16
CA VAL A 46 3.57 -8.20 12.76
C VAL A 46 4.73 -9.18 12.63
N SER A 47 5.71 -9.14 13.53
CA SER A 47 6.85 -10.07 13.54
C SER A 47 6.45 -11.54 13.72
N GLN A 48 5.31 -11.80 14.35
CA GLN A 48 4.75 -13.15 14.52
C GLN A 48 3.96 -13.64 13.29
N GLY A 49 3.95 -12.88 12.19
CA GLY A 49 3.31 -13.30 10.94
C GLY A 49 1.81 -13.08 10.88
N PHE A 50 1.28 -12.14 11.69
CA PHE A 50 -0.16 -11.89 11.78
C PHE A 50 -0.78 -11.24 10.53
N ILE A 51 0.04 -10.62 9.68
CA ILE A 51 -0.43 -9.93 8.46
C ILE A 51 -1.15 -10.89 7.51
N ARG A 52 -0.55 -12.06 7.22
CA ARG A 52 -1.12 -13.01 6.25
C ARG A 52 -2.51 -13.51 6.67
N PRO A 53 -2.74 -13.98 7.92
CA PRO A 53 -4.07 -14.33 8.39
C PRO A 53 -5.11 -13.19 8.28
N LEU A 54 -4.73 -11.94 8.55
CA LEU A 54 -5.66 -10.81 8.38
C LEU A 54 -6.03 -10.60 6.92
N CYS A 55 -5.04 -10.64 6.02
CA CYS A 55 -5.27 -10.52 4.58
C CYS A 55 -6.18 -11.65 4.08
N ASP A 56 -5.99 -12.88 4.54
CA ASP A 56 -6.81 -14.02 4.14
C ASP A 56 -8.26 -13.93 4.66
N LEU A 57 -8.50 -13.18 5.74
CA LEU A 57 -9.85 -12.93 6.25
C LEU A 57 -10.58 -11.80 5.52
N LEU A 58 -9.92 -11.03 4.63
CA LEU A 58 -10.58 -10.00 3.82
C LEU A 58 -11.56 -10.57 2.78
N VAL A 59 -11.40 -11.84 2.39
CA VAL A 59 -12.33 -12.54 1.48
C VAL A 59 -13.47 -13.26 2.21
N CYS A 60 -13.63 -12.98 3.51
CA CYS A 60 -14.66 -13.58 4.35
C CYS A 60 -16.06 -13.12 3.93
N PRO A 61 -17.06 -14.03 3.81
CA PRO A 61 -18.43 -13.66 3.47
C PRO A 61 -19.15 -12.81 4.54
N ASP A 62 -18.66 -12.80 5.78
CA ASP A 62 -19.23 -12.00 6.88
C ASP A 62 -18.65 -10.58 6.84
N PRO A 63 -19.45 -9.56 6.47
CA PRO A 63 -18.95 -8.18 6.30
C PRO A 63 -18.34 -7.62 7.58
N ARG A 64 -18.83 -8.04 8.76
CA ARG A 64 -18.31 -7.58 10.05
C ARG A 64 -16.86 -7.99 10.24
N ILE A 65 -16.48 -9.18 9.77
CA ILE A 65 -15.11 -9.68 9.86
C ILE A 65 -14.20 -8.92 8.92
N VAL A 66 -14.67 -8.64 7.70
CA VAL A 66 -13.93 -7.82 6.73
C VAL A 66 -13.65 -6.44 7.32
N THR A 67 -14.65 -5.78 7.92
CA THR A 67 -14.47 -4.48 8.58
C THR A 67 -13.42 -4.53 9.69
N VAL A 68 -13.50 -5.53 10.58
CA VAL A 68 -12.53 -5.70 11.69
C VAL A 68 -11.11 -5.96 11.16
N CYS A 69 -10.97 -6.70 10.07
CA CYS A 69 -9.67 -6.96 9.44
C CYS A 69 -9.10 -5.70 8.78
N LEU A 70 -9.94 -4.92 8.08
CA LEU A 70 -9.55 -3.62 7.52
C LEU A 70 -9.10 -2.64 8.63
N GLU A 71 -9.79 -2.61 9.77
CA GLU A 71 -9.37 -1.81 10.94
C GLU A 71 -8.00 -2.26 11.49
N GLY A 72 -7.79 -3.57 11.65
CA GLY A 72 -6.51 -4.10 12.09
C GLY A 72 -5.36 -3.76 11.13
N LEU A 73 -5.59 -3.91 9.82
CA LEU A 73 -4.61 -3.56 8.79
C LEU A 73 -4.34 -2.05 8.74
N GLU A 74 -5.37 -1.22 8.86
CA GLU A 74 -5.23 0.24 8.93
C GLU A 74 -4.37 0.66 10.13
N ASN A 75 -4.58 0.06 11.31
CA ASN A 75 -3.77 0.35 12.49
C ASN A 75 -2.31 -0.06 12.30
N ILE A 76 -2.05 -1.22 11.69
CA ILE A 76 -0.70 -1.66 11.34
C ILE A 76 -0.04 -0.64 10.40
N LEU A 77 -0.74 -0.19 9.36
CA LEU A 77 -0.26 0.81 8.41
C LEU A 77 0.07 2.14 9.08
N LYS A 78 -0.77 2.61 10.03
CA LYS A 78 -0.50 3.81 10.84
C LYS A 78 0.81 3.70 11.62
N VAL A 79 1.08 2.55 12.25
CA VAL A 79 2.35 2.35 12.95
C VAL A 79 3.52 2.37 11.97
N GLY A 80 3.32 1.86 10.76
CA GLY A 80 4.30 1.91 9.68
C GLY A 80 4.64 3.33 9.26
N GLU A 81 3.65 4.21 9.15
CA GLU A 81 3.86 5.64 8.89
C GLU A 81 4.62 6.34 10.01
N VAL A 82 4.36 5.98 11.27
CA VAL A 82 5.12 6.51 12.42
C VAL A 82 6.59 6.11 12.33
N GLU A 83 6.89 4.86 11.98
CA GLU A 83 8.28 4.39 11.79
C GLU A 83 8.95 5.02 10.57
N LYS A 84 8.18 5.23 9.48
CA LYS A 84 8.60 5.98 8.29
C LYS A 84 9.06 7.38 8.64
N ASN A 85 8.22 8.11 9.38
CA ASN A 85 8.48 9.48 9.80
C ASN A 85 9.59 9.60 10.87
N ALA A 86 9.84 8.52 11.63
CA ALA A 86 10.97 8.46 12.56
C ALA A 86 12.33 8.28 11.86
N GLY A 87 12.34 8.08 10.53
CA GLY A 87 13.56 7.90 9.74
C GLY A 87 14.18 6.50 9.86
N HIS A 88 13.44 5.53 10.40
CA HIS A 88 13.94 4.16 10.58
C HIS A 88 13.89 3.32 9.30
N THR A 89 13.14 3.73 8.28
CA THR A 89 12.75 2.84 7.17
C THR A 89 12.97 3.44 5.78
N GLU A 90 14.04 4.20 5.57
CA GLU A 90 14.41 4.79 4.25
C GLU A 90 13.25 5.56 3.57
N GLY A 91 12.34 6.15 4.36
CA GLY A 91 11.17 6.87 3.85
C GLY A 91 10.03 5.98 3.35
N MET A 92 10.09 4.66 3.56
CA MET A 92 9.07 3.71 3.14
C MET A 92 8.29 3.11 4.32
N ASN A 93 7.01 2.82 4.11
CA ASN A 93 6.21 2.06 5.06
C ASN A 93 6.47 0.56 4.88
N VAL A 94 7.30 -0.03 5.75
CA VAL A 94 7.67 -1.45 5.67
C VAL A 94 6.45 -2.36 5.84
N PHE A 95 5.43 -1.93 6.60
CA PHE A 95 4.23 -2.74 6.77
C PHE A 95 3.33 -2.75 5.54
N ALA A 96 3.29 -1.64 4.78
CA ALA A 96 2.62 -1.64 3.48
C ALA A 96 3.25 -2.68 2.54
N GLN A 97 4.59 -2.78 2.49
CA GLN A 97 5.29 -3.80 1.71
C GLN A 97 5.00 -5.23 2.20
N LEU A 98 4.86 -5.44 3.52
CA LEU A 98 4.53 -6.77 4.05
C LEU A 98 3.08 -7.16 3.74
N ILE A 99 2.15 -6.20 3.74
CA ILE A 99 0.75 -6.42 3.35
C ILE A 99 0.67 -6.78 1.86
N ASP A 100 1.40 -6.08 1.00
CA ASP A 100 1.48 -6.39 -0.42
C ASP A 100 2.03 -7.80 -0.67
N LYS A 101 3.14 -8.17 -0.02
CA LYS A 101 3.71 -9.54 -0.07
C LYS A 101 2.75 -10.63 0.46
N ALA A 102 1.77 -10.26 1.27
CA ALA A 102 0.74 -11.16 1.78
C ALA A 102 -0.49 -11.23 0.87
N GLU A 103 -0.42 -10.69 -0.35
CA GLU A 103 -1.54 -10.53 -1.29
C GLU A 103 -2.69 -9.73 -0.65
N GLY A 104 -2.35 -8.82 0.27
CA GLY A 104 -3.31 -7.99 0.98
C GLY A 104 -3.78 -6.81 0.14
N LEU A 105 -2.87 -6.20 -0.63
CA LEU A 105 -3.17 -5.06 -1.49
C LEU A 105 -4.26 -5.40 -2.51
N GLU A 106 -4.05 -6.45 -3.32
CA GLU A 106 -5.04 -6.94 -4.28
C GLU A 106 -6.41 -7.25 -3.63
N LYS A 107 -6.40 -7.83 -2.42
CA LYS A 107 -7.64 -8.10 -1.67
C LYS A 107 -8.35 -6.83 -1.24
N ILE A 108 -7.62 -5.79 -0.81
CA ILE A 108 -8.20 -4.49 -0.45
C ILE A 108 -8.75 -3.79 -1.70
N GLU A 109 -8.06 -3.84 -2.83
CA GLU A 109 -8.55 -3.32 -4.12
C GLU A 109 -9.85 -3.99 -4.53
N ASN A 110 -9.94 -5.32 -4.42
CA ASN A 110 -11.16 -6.06 -4.73
C ASN A 110 -12.36 -5.63 -3.86
N LEU A 111 -12.12 -5.19 -2.62
CA LEU A 111 -13.18 -4.68 -1.73
C LEU A 111 -13.80 -3.36 -2.22
N GLN A 112 -13.20 -2.67 -3.19
CA GLN A 112 -13.83 -1.54 -3.86
C GLN A 112 -15.06 -1.92 -4.70
N SER A 113 -15.28 -3.23 -4.93
CA SER A 113 -16.48 -3.75 -5.59
C SER A 113 -17.51 -4.36 -4.62
N HIS A 114 -17.29 -4.26 -3.31
CA HIS A 114 -18.14 -4.90 -2.31
C HIS A 114 -19.53 -4.22 -2.22
N ASP A 115 -20.59 -5.02 -2.08
CA ASP A 115 -21.98 -4.55 -1.93
C ASP A 115 -22.23 -3.69 -0.67
N ASN A 116 -21.26 -3.63 0.25
CA ASN A 116 -21.37 -2.91 1.50
C ASN A 116 -20.57 -1.61 1.35
N ILE A 117 -21.31 -0.50 1.37
CA ILE A 117 -20.76 0.85 1.16
C ILE A 117 -19.69 1.17 2.20
N ASP A 118 -19.87 0.77 3.47
CA ASP A 118 -18.91 1.06 4.53
C ASP A 118 -17.57 0.34 4.28
N ILE A 119 -17.62 -0.89 3.74
CA ILE A 119 -16.41 -1.65 3.38
C ILE A 119 -15.72 -1.01 2.18
N TYR A 120 -16.49 -0.64 1.16
CA TYR A 120 -16.00 0.08 -0.01
C TYR A 120 -15.28 1.37 0.38
N GLU A 121 -15.94 2.25 1.16
CA GLU A 121 -15.40 3.55 1.56
C GLU A 121 -14.12 3.38 2.40
N LYS A 122 -14.09 2.37 3.28
CA LYS A 122 -12.92 2.10 4.12
C LYS A 122 -11.75 1.56 3.31
N ALA A 123 -12.00 0.65 2.37
CA ALA A 123 -10.97 0.13 1.47
C ALA A 123 -10.39 1.25 0.60
N LEU A 124 -11.26 2.08 0.00
CA LEU A 124 -10.86 3.25 -0.79
C LEU A 124 -9.97 4.18 0.02
N LYS A 125 -10.40 4.58 1.22
CA LYS A 125 -9.63 5.46 2.10
C LYS A 125 -8.26 4.88 2.45
N ILE A 126 -8.16 3.58 2.73
CA ILE A 126 -6.89 2.92 3.03
C ILE A 126 -5.95 3.01 1.82
N LEU A 127 -6.45 2.72 0.62
CA LEU A 127 -5.65 2.80 -0.60
C LEU A 127 -5.18 4.24 -0.87
N GLU A 128 -6.09 5.22 -0.74
CA GLU A 128 -5.77 6.65 -0.86
C GLU A 128 -4.72 7.13 0.15
N THR A 129 -4.72 6.58 1.36
CA THR A 129 -3.81 7.06 2.41
C THR A 129 -2.41 6.46 2.32
N TYR A 130 -2.28 5.20 1.89
CA TYR A 130 -1.01 4.46 2.02
C TYR A 130 -0.42 3.94 0.70
N TRP A 131 -1.19 3.94 -0.40
CA TRP A 131 -0.73 3.43 -1.70
C TRP A 131 -0.93 4.39 -2.87
N LEU A 132 -1.74 5.43 -2.72
CA LEU A 132 -1.72 6.56 -3.64
C LEU A 132 -0.59 7.49 -3.22
N GLU A 133 0.51 7.47 -3.97
CA GLU A 133 1.50 8.53 -3.94
C GLU A 133 0.79 9.82 -4.41
N ASP A 134 0.91 10.92 -3.67
CA ASP A 134 0.69 12.23 -4.27
C ASP A 134 1.63 12.28 -5.49
N ASP A 135 1.07 12.28 -6.70
CA ASP A 135 1.75 12.38 -8.01
C ASP A 135 2.55 13.70 -8.17
N GLU A 136 3.12 14.25 -7.10
CA GLU A 136 3.85 15.52 -7.09
C GLU A 136 5.36 15.33 -7.27
N GLU A 137 5.90 14.11 -7.09
CA GLU A 137 7.34 13.83 -7.24
C GLU A 137 7.72 13.24 -8.61
N ALA A 138 6.75 12.94 -9.49
CA ALA A 138 6.98 12.59 -10.89
C ALA A 138 7.09 13.82 -11.83
N ALA A 139 6.88 15.03 -11.32
CA ALA A 139 6.94 16.28 -12.10
C ALA A 139 8.27 17.06 -11.91
N ALA A 140 9.32 16.43 -11.40
CA ALA A 140 10.68 16.99 -11.45
C ALA A 140 11.26 16.81 -12.86
N ASP A 141 10.79 17.62 -13.80
CA ASP A 141 11.48 17.91 -15.06
C ASP A 141 12.96 18.24 -14.73
N PRO A 142 13.96 17.62 -15.37
CA PRO A 142 15.35 17.89 -15.05
C PRO A 142 15.62 19.39 -15.24
N PRO A 143 16.42 20.04 -14.36
CA PRO A 143 16.70 21.45 -14.52
C PRO A 143 17.45 21.61 -15.85
N GLY A 144 16.76 22.19 -16.83
CA GLY A 144 17.30 22.58 -18.13
C GLY A 144 18.41 23.62 -17.95
N GLY A 145 19.58 23.15 -17.54
CA GLY A 145 20.79 23.93 -17.36
C GLY A 145 21.60 23.98 -18.65
N ALA A 146 21.59 25.15 -19.28
CA ALA A 146 22.70 25.79 -20.00
C ALA A 146 23.41 25.04 -21.16
N ALA A 147 23.06 25.49 -22.37
CA ALA A 147 23.95 26.12 -23.37
C ALA A 147 25.20 25.41 -23.97
N GLN A 148 25.26 25.52 -25.32
CA GLN A 148 26.40 25.54 -26.28
C GLN A 148 26.84 24.18 -26.90
N PRO A 149 27.54 24.18 -28.07
CA PRO A 149 27.44 25.01 -29.28
C PRO A 149 27.28 24.15 -30.57
N GLY A 150 27.16 24.81 -31.73
CA GLY A 150 26.73 24.23 -33.00
C GLY A 150 27.49 23.02 -33.58
N PHE A 151 26.77 22.26 -34.41
CA PHE A 151 27.35 21.27 -35.32
C PHE A 151 26.59 21.28 -36.66
N ASN A 152 27.35 21.50 -37.73
CA ASN A 152 26.96 21.65 -39.13
C ASN A 152 26.96 20.28 -39.83
N PHE A 153 25.92 19.95 -40.60
CA PHE A 153 25.94 18.79 -41.51
C PHE A 153 25.57 19.21 -42.93
N GLY A 154 26.55 19.13 -43.82
CA GLY A 154 26.41 19.40 -45.24
C GLY A 154 26.12 18.15 -46.07
N GLY A 155 25.45 18.40 -47.21
CA GLY A 155 25.82 17.84 -48.52
C GLY A 155 25.29 16.45 -48.91
N SER A 156 24.27 16.43 -49.78
CA SER A 156 24.24 15.73 -51.09
C SER A 156 22.77 15.57 -51.56
N GLU A 157 22.29 16.45 -52.45
CA GLU A 157 22.12 16.22 -53.91
C GLU A 157 20.80 15.51 -54.31
N HIS A 158 19.87 16.28 -54.88
CA HIS A 158 19.03 15.85 -56.00
C HIS A 158 18.73 17.03 -56.96
N PRO A 159 18.64 16.81 -58.28
CA PRO A 159 18.87 17.86 -59.29
C PRO A 159 17.59 18.54 -59.83
N VAL A 160 17.77 19.80 -60.20
CA VAL A 160 17.04 20.79 -61.06
C VAL A 160 16.10 20.23 -62.16
N PRO A 161 15.07 20.98 -62.70
CA PRO A 161 15.27 22.35 -63.21
C PRO A 161 14.11 23.39 -63.28
N SER A 162 14.56 24.65 -63.41
CA SER A 162 14.08 25.78 -64.23
C SER A 162 12.61 26.18 -64.28
N SER A 163 12.29 27.33 -63.66
CA SER A 163 11.48 28.47 -64.16
C SER A 163 11.20 29.37 -62.95
N GLY A 164 11.57 30.65 -62.86
CA GLY A 164 11.39 31.70 -63.85
C GLY A 164 9.95 32.23 -63.77
N PHE A 165 9.66 33.19 -62.89
CA PHE A 165 8.93 34.46 -63.15
C PHE A 165 8.32 35.12 -61.90
N ASN A 166 8.25 36.44 -62.02
CA ASN A 166 8.02 37.52 -61.08
C ASN A 166 6.52 37.93 -61.00
N PHE A 167 6.05 38.38 -59.84
CA PHE A 167 4.94 39.32 -59.64
C PHE A 167 5.24 40.01 -58.30
N GLY A 168 5.41 41.31 -58.16
CA GLY A 168 4.89 42.47 -58.86
C GLY A 168 4.69 43.52 -57.77
#